data_AF-A0A0K8QFL8-F1
#
_entry.id   AF-A0A0K8QFL8-F1
#
_cell.length_a   1.000
_cell.length_b   1.000
_cell.length_c   1.000
_cell.angle_alpha   90.00
_cell.angle_beta   90.00
_cell.angle_gamma   90.00
#
_symmetry.space_group_name_H-M   'P 1'
#
loop_
_entity.id
_entity.type
_entity.pdbx_description
1 polymer ?
#
loop_
_entity_poly.entity_id
_entity_poly.type
_entity_poly.pdbx_seq_one_letter_code
_entity_poly.pdbx_strand_id
1 'polypeptide(L)'
;MARGLRFRREPEHQPATIHTLATGDWIRKGAPLCLIGDSGTGKTHLLIGLGTAAAEQGYRVKYTLATRLVNELVEAADEKVLAKTIARYGRVDLLCIDELGYMELDRRGAELLFQVLTEREEKNSIAIASNESFSGWTKTFTDPRLCAAIVDRLTFNGAIIETGTDSYRLAHTIAQQAAS
;
A
#
# COMPACT_ATOMS: atom_id res chain seq x y z
N MET A 1 -19.32 -3.97 -18.68
CA MET A 1 -19.89 -5.17 -18.03
C MET A 1 -18.93 -5.66 -16.98
N ALA A 2 -19.15 -5.31 -15.71
CA ALA A 2 -18.29 -5.70 -14.60
C ALA A 2 -18.64 -7.12 -14.16
N ARG A 3 -17.71 -8.07 -14.32
CA ARG A 3 -17.85 -9.41 -13.74
C ARG A 3 -17.58 -9.31 -12.24
N GLY A 4 -18.56 -9.76 -11.45
CA GLY A 4 -18.67 -9.51 -10.03
C GLY A 4 -17.53 -10.07 -9.19
N LEU A 5 -16.93 -9.20 -8.38
CA LEU A 5 -16.21 -9.54 -7.17
C LEU A 5 -17.23 -10.09 -6.16
N ARG A 6 -17.20 -11.39 -5.88
CA ARG A 6 -17.99 -11.99 -4.79
C ARG A 6 -17.17 -11.97 -3.50
N PHE A 7 -17.44 -10.99 -2.64
CA PHE A 7 -16.96 -10.96 -1.26
C PHE A 7 -17.90 -11.80 -0.39
N ARG A 8 -17.38 -12.83 0.29
CA ARG A 8 -18.13 -13.57 1.33
C ARG A 8 -17.80 -12.89 2.68
N ARG A 9 -18.87 -12.46 3.39
CA ARG A 9 -18.97 -11.78 4.72
C ARG A 9 -17.77 -12.06 5.65
N GLU A 10 -17.10 -11.13 6.35
CA GLU A 10 -17.47 -9.98 7.24
C GLU A 10 -16.31 -8.93 7.30
N PRO A 11 -16.43 -7.70 7.89
CA PRO A 11 -17.55 -7.03 8.54
C PRO A 11 -18.27 -6.03 7.62
N GLU A 12 -19.49 -5.67 8.02
CA GLU A 12 -20.58 -5.07 7.23
C GLU A 12 -20.29 -3.69 6.60
N HIS A 13 -19.07 -3.16 6.70
CA HIS A 13 -18.72 -1.79 6.29
C HIS A 13 -17.66 -1.72 5.17
N GLN A 14 -17.10 -2.86 4.73
CA GLN A 14 -16.08 -2.89 3.67
C GLN A 14 -16.64 -2.67 2.25
N PRO A 15 -17.76 -3.29 1.80
CA PRO A 15 -18.15 -3.20 0.39
C PRO A 15 -18.44 -1.76 -0.07
N ALA A 16 -19.22 -0.99 0.71
CA ALA A 16 -19.53 0.40 0.40
C ALA A 16 -18.28 1.29 0.38
N THR A 17 -17.36 1.06 1.34
CA THR A 17 -16.08 1.78 1.41
C THR A 17 -15.19 1.45 0.21
N ILE A 18 -15.06 0.17 -0.17
CA ILE A 18 -14.29 -0.24 -1.35
C ILE A 18 -14.91 0.32 -2.64
N HIS A 19 -16.23 0.30 -2.78
CA HIS A 19 -16.92 0.92 -3.90
C HIS A 19 -16.66 2.43 -3.98
N THR A 20 -16.65 3.11 -2.83
CA THR A 20 -16.33 4.54 -2.74
C THR A 20 -14.89 4.80 -3.13
N LEU A 21 -13.92 4.01 -2.64
CA LEU A 21 -12.51 4.13 -3.02
C LEU A 21 -12.27 3.84 -4.51
N ALA A 22 -13.05 2.94 -5.10
CA ALA A 22 -12.99 2.64 -6.52
C ALA A 22 -13.39 3.81 -7.41
N THR A 23 -14.10 4.83 -6.90
CA THR A 23 -14.40 6.07 -7.65
C THR A 23 -13.19 6.99 -7.84
N GLY A 24 -12.09 6.74 -7.12
CA GLY A 24 -10.84 7.50 -7.27
C GLY A 24 -10.84 8.92 -6.72
N ASP A 25 -11.92 9.40 -6.07
CA ASP A 25 -11.96 10.77 -5.52
C ASP A 25 -10.89 11.03 -4.46
N TRP A 26 -10.51 10.01 -3.69
CA TRP A 26 -9.41 10.08 -2.72
C TRP A 26 -8.05 10.27 -3.41
N ILE A 27 -7.86 9.70 -4.60
CA ILE A 27 -6.66 9.86 -5.44
C ILE A 27 -6.52 11.31 -5.88
N ARG A 28 -7.62 11.91 -6.35
CA ARG A 28 -7.65 13.32 -6.76
C ARG A 28 -7.33 14.27 -5.60
N LYS A 29 -7.68 13.89 -4.37
CA LYS A 29 -7.42 14.67 -3.15
C LYS A 29 -6.01 14.44 -2.59
N GLY A 30 -5.21 13.53 -3.16
CA GLY A 30 -3.91 13.17 -2.60
C GLY A 30 -3.99 12.42 -1.27
N ALA A 31 -5.17 11.89 -0.90
CA ALA A 31 -5.36 11.20 0.37
C ALA A 31 -4.65 9.83 0.37
N PRO A 32 -4.06 9.38 1.49
CA PRO A 32 -3.46 8.05 1.58
C PRO A 32 -4.51 6.96 1.85
N LEU A 33 -4.17 5.72 1.49
CA LEU A 33 -4.93 4.51 1.82
C LEU A 33 -4.00 3.48 2.47
N CYS A 34 -4.36 2.97 3.64
CA CYS A 34 -3.63 1.92 4.33
C CYS A 34 -4.45 0.64 4.44
N LEU A 35 -3.96 -0.45 3.87
CA LEU A 35 -4.54 -1.79 4.02
C LEU A 35 -3.71 -2.58 5.05
N ILE A 36 -4.31 -2.94 6.18
CA ILE A 36 -3.63 -3.61 7.30
C ILE A 36 -4.32 -4.95 7.58
N GLY A 37 -3.58 -5.98 7.98
CA GLY A 37 -4.11 -7.29 8.39
C GLY A 37 -3.19 -8.45 8.04
N ASP A 38 -3.57 -9.67 8.37
CA ASP A 38 -2.67 -10.83 8.28
C ASP A 38 -2.41 -11.32 6.84
N SER A 39 -1.50 -12.28 6.70
CA SER A 39 -1.19 -12.89 5.41
C SER A 39 -2.41 -13.59 4.81
N GLY A 40 -2.69 -13.31 3.53
CA GLY A 40 -3.76 -13.94 2.78
C GLY A 40 -5.16 -13.36 2.98
N THR A 41 -5.30 -12.23 3.67
CA THR A 41 -6.59 -11.55 3.92
C THR A 41 -7.08 -10.68 2.75
N GLY A 42 -6.31 -10.60 1.65
CA GLY A 42 -6.74 -9.91 0.43
C GLY A 42 -6.17 -8.50 0.21
N LYS A 43 -5.24 -8.01 1.05
CA LYS A 43 -4.61 -6.68 0.91
C LYS A 43 -4.02 -6.42 -0.48
N THR A 44 -3.13 -7.29 -0.95
CA THR A 44 -2.54 -7.21 -2.31
C THR A 44 -3.62 -7.21 -3.39
N HIS A 45 -4.67 -8.02 -3.21
CA HIS A 45 -5.77 -8.11 -4.17
C HIS A 45 -6.56 -6.80 -4.25
N LEU A 46 -6.89 -6.20 -3.09
CA LEU A 46 -7.55 -4.90 -3.01
C LEU A 46 -6.66 -3.79 -3.58
N LEU A 47 -5.37 -3.80 -3.25
CA LEU A 47 -4.41 -2.81 -3.73
C LEU A 47 -4.32 -2.82 -5.27
N ILE A 48 -4.21 -4.02 -5.87
CA ILE A 48 -4.20 -4.20 -7.33
C ILE A 48 -5.55 -3.84 -7.93
N GLY A 49 -6.67 -4.25 -7.31
CA GLY A 49 -8.01 -3.95 -7.80
C GLY A 49 -8.31 -2.46 -7.85
N LEU A 50 -8.01 -1.74 -6.77
CA LEU A 50 -8.15 -0.28 -6.70
C LEU A 50 -7.20 0.44 -7.66
N GLY A 51 -5.94 -0.02 -7.75
CA GLY A 51 -4.98 0.51 -8.71
C GLY A 51 -5.41 0.30 -10.17
N THR A 52 -6.01 -0.84 -10.48
CA THR A 52 -6.56 -1.14 -11.82
C THR A 52 -7.75 -0.24 -12.11
N ALA A 53 -8.71 -0.13 -11.19
CA ALA A 53 -9.87 0.75 -11.35
C ALA A 53 -9.44 2.22 -11.54
N ALA A 54 -8.41 2.67 -10.84
CA ALA A 54 -7.84 4.01 -11.03
C ALA A 54 -7.19 4.17 -12.42
N ALA A 55 -6.43 3.17 -12.88
CA ALA A 55 -5.82 3.20 -14.21
C ALA A 55 -6.88 3.24 -15.33
N GLU A 56 -7.98 2.49 -15.18
CA GLU A 56 -9.13 2.51 -16.11
C GLU A 56 -9.82 3.89 -16.18
N GLN A 57 -9.70 4.68 -15.12
CA GLN A 57 -10.19 6.06 -15.04
C GLN A 57 -9.17 7.10 -15.55
N GLY A 58 -8.01 6.66 -16.03
CA GLY A 58 -6.98 7.52 -16.61
C GLY A 58 -5.92 8.02 -15.63
N TYR A 59 -5.93 7.60 -14.37
CA TYR A 59 -4.85 7.92 -13.43
C TYR A 59 -3.57 7.16 -13.80
N ARG A 60 -2.42 7.81 -13.66
CA ARG A 60 -1.10 7.17 -13.78
C ARG A 60 -0.81 6.43 -12.49
N VAL A 61 -0.84 5.11 -12.56
CA VAL A 61 -0.65 4.23 -11.39
C VAL A 61 0.69 3.52 -11.47
N LYS A 62 1.40 3.42 -10.34
CA LYS A 62 2.59 2.59 -10.18
C LYS A 62 2.40 1.62 -9.03
N TYR A 63 2.64 0.34 -9.29
CA TYR A 63 2.72 -0.69 -8.26
C TYR A 63 4.18 -1.10 -8.03
N THR A 64 4.56 -1.29 -6.77
CA THR A 64 5.88 -1.83 -6.38
C THR A 64 5.81 -2.53 -5.02
N LEU A 65 6.76 -3.42 -4.77
CA LEU A 65 7.03 -3.90 -3.41
C LEU A 65 7.86 -2.84 -2.67
N ALA A 66 7.68 -2.72 -1.35
CA ALA A 66 8.47 -1.82 -0.51
C ALA A 66 9.98 -2.09 -0.65
N THR A 67 10.38 -3.36 -0.65
CA THR A 67 11.77 -3.82 -0.76
C THR A 67 12.39 -3.45 -2.12
N ARG A 68 11.64 -3.64 -3.21
CA ARG A 68 12.08 -3.25 -4.57
C ARG A 68 12.26 -1.76 -4.71
N LEU A 69 11.33 -0.97 -4.13
CA LEU A 69 11.43 0.49 -4.12
C LEU A 69 12.69 0.94 -3.37
N VAL A 70 12.91 0.41 -2.17
CA VAL A 70 14.09 0.75 -1.36
C VAL A 70 15.39 0.40 -2.10
N ASN A 71 15.50 -0.80 -2.66
CA ASN A 71 16.68 -1.21 -3.41
C ASN A 71 16.96 -0.26 -4.58
N GLU A 72 15.93 0.08 -5.36
CA GLU A 72 16.10 1.03 -6.47
C GLU A 72 16.53 2.42 -5.99
N LEU A 73 16.05 2.89 -4.84
CA LEU A 73 16.47 4.16 -4.26
C LEU A 73 17.93 4.12 -3.78
N VAL A 74 18.36 3.01 -3.19
CA VAL A 74 19.76 2.80 -2.77
C VAL A 74 20.69 2.83 -3.98
N GLU A 75 20.37 2.06 -5.02
CA GLU A 75 21.12 2.03 -6.29
C GLU A 75 21.16 3.43 -6.94
N ALA A 76 20.01 4.11 -7.01
CA ALA A 76 19.94 5.46 -7.56
C ALA A 76 20.76 6.50 -6.76
N ALA A 77 20.89 6.31 -5.45
CA ALA A 77 21.75 7.14 -4.61
C ALA A 77 23.24 6.89 -4.90
N ASP A 78 23.65 5.63 -5.05
CA ASP A 78 25.03 5.27 -5.39
C ASP A 78 25.42 5.78 -6.80
N GLU A 79 24.47 5.74 -7.74
CA GLU A 79 24.65 6.24 -9.11
C GLU A 79 24.45 7.77 -9.26
N LYS A 80 24.19 8.50 -8.17
CA LYS A 80 23.95 9.95 -8.15
C LYS A 80 22.76 10.41 -9.02
N VAL A 81 21.75 9.56 -9.18
CA VAL A 81 20.50 9.85 -9.90
C VAL A 81 19.26 9.85 -8.99
N LEU A 82 19.45 9.77 -7.67
CA LEU A 82 18.38 9.69 -6.66
C LEU A 82 17.27 10.73 -6.84
N ALA A 83 17.63 12.00 -7.03
CA ALA A 83 16.64 13.08 -7.18
C ALA A 83 15.70 12.82 -8.38
N LYS A 84 16.24 12.30 -9.49
CA LYS A 84 15.44 11.93 -10.68
C LYS A 84 14.54 10.74 -10.37
N THR A 85 15.03 9.75 -9.63
CA THR A 85 14.27 8.56 -9.23
C THR A 85 13.11 8.92 -8.29
N ILE A 86 13.36 9.74 -7.26
CA ILE A 86 12.32 10.25 -6.36
C ILE A 86 11.27 11.05 -7.15
N ALA A 87 11.69 11.97 -8.03
CA ALA A 87 10.77 12.75 -8.84
C ALA A 87 9.90 11.87 -9.76
N ARG A 88 10.41 10.73 -10.25
CA ARG A 88 9.63 9.76 -11.02
C ARG A 88 8.51 9.15 -10.18
N TYR A 89 8.81 8.81 -8.92
CA TYR A 89 7.79 8.37 -7.97
C TYR A 89 6.87 9.49 -7.52
N GLY A 90 7.30 10.74 -7.51
CA GLY A 90 6.46 11.91 -7.22
C GLY A 90 5.42 12.21 -8.30
N ARG A 91 5.69 11.86 -9.57
CA ARG A 91 4.87 12.23 -10.73
C ARG A 91 3.64 11.36 -10.98
N VAL A 92 3.58 10.13 -10.46
CA VAL A 92 2.40 9.27 -10.65
C VAL A 92 1.25 9.74 -9.77
N ASP A 93 0.01 9.56 -10.22
CA ASP A 93 -1.17 10.02 -9.47
C ASP A 93 -1.45 9.08 -8.29
N LEU A 94 -1.21 7.78 -8.46
CA LEU A 94 -1.27 6.78 -7.40
C LEU A 94 0.00 5.91 -7.35
N LEU A 95 0.63 5.85 -6.18
CA LEU A 95 1.71 4.91 -5.88
C LEU A 95 1.20 3.83 -4.92
N CYS A 96 1.13 2.59 -5.39
CA CYS A 96 0.80 1.40 -4.61
C CYS A 96 2.10 0.73 -4.12
N ILE A 97 2.27 0.64 -2.81
CA ILE A 97 3.40 -0.01 -2.14
C ILE A 97 2.89 -1.24 -1.38
N ASP A 98 3.24 -2.43 -1.86
CA ASP A 98 2.86 -3.68 -1.20
C ASP A 98 3.99 -4.23 -0.30
N GLU A 99 3.61 -5.12 0.61
CA GLU A 99 4.47 -5.83 1.56
C GLU A 99 5.30 -4.92 2.46
N LEU A 100 4.76 -3.73 2.78
CA LEU A 100 5.41 -2.83 3.71
C LEU A 100 5.37 -3.44 5.12
N GLY A 101 6.51 -3.47 5.80
CA GLY A 101 6.62 -4.06 7.13
C GLY A 101 6.87 -5.57 7.17
N TYR A 102 7.06 -6.22 6.02
CA TYR A 102 7.40 -7.66 5.98
C TYR A 102 8.90 -7.94 6.19
N MET A 103 9.77 -7.03 5.74
CA MET A 103 11.22 -7.11 5.97
C MET A 103 11.71 -5.87 6.71
N GLU A 104 12.73 -6.05 7.54
CA GLU A 104 13.46 -4.94 8.15
C GLU A 104 14.15 -4.12 7.05
N LEU A 105 13.95 -2.80 7.07
CA LEU A 105 14.71 -1.89 6.23
C LEU A 105 15.92 -1.42 7.03
N ASP A 106 17.07 -1.36 6.37
CA ASP A 106 18.20 -0.67 6.96
C ASP A 106 17.89 0.83 7.10
N ARG A 107 18.61 1.51 7.99
CA ARG A 107 18.37 2.93 8.27
C ARG A 107 18.40 3.78 7.00
N ARG A 108 19.35 3.51 6.11
CA ARG A 108 19.50 4.21 4.83
C ARG A 108 18.27 4.01 3.95
N GLY A 109 17.79 2.77 3.80
CA GLY A 109 16.59 2.45 3.02
C GLY A 109 15.32 3.09 3.58
N ALA A 110 15.16 3.10 4.90
CA ALA A 110 14.07 3.78 5.58
C ALA A 110 14.07 5.30 5.32
N GLU A 111 15.23 5.96 5.43
CA GLU A 111 15.38 7.39 5.15
C GLU A 111 15.09 7.72 3.67
N LEU A 112 15.47 6.85 2.73
CA LEU A 112 15.17 7.03 1.31
C LEU A 112 13.68 6.84 1.00
N LEU A 113 13.04 5.82 1.59
CA LEU A 113 11.60 5.62 1.45
C LEU A 113 10.83 6.84 1.99
N PHE A 114 11.25 7.39 3.13
CA PHE A 114 10.66 8.60 3.69
C PHE A 114 10.70 9.80 2.73
N GLN A 115 11.79 9.97 1.96
CA GLN A 115 11.87 11.02 0.95
C GLN A 115 10.81 10.84 -0.16
N VAL A 116 10.54 9.60 -0.59
CA VAL A 116 9.47 9.32 -1.55
C VAL A 116 8.09 9.63 -0.97
N LEU A 117 7.83 9.25 0.29
CA LEU A 117 6.56 9.54 0.96
C LEU A 117 6.36 11.07 1.10
N THR A 118 7.41 11.80 1.49
CA THR A 118 7.40 13.26 1.66
C THR A 118 7.21 13.99 0.33
N GLU A 119 7.85 13.52 -0.76
CA GLU A 119 7.68 14.16 -2.08
C GLU A 119 6.22 14.15 -2.54
N ARG A 120 5.45 13.15 -2.12
CA ARG A 120 4.07 12.90 -2.52
C ARG A 120 3.03 13.49 -1.57
N GLU A 121 3.41 13.80 -0.34
CA GLU A 121 2.54 14.36 0.70
C GLU A 121 1.73 15.55 0.16
N GLU A 122 0.41 15.50 0.37
CA GLU A 122 -0.59 16.49 -0.08
C GLU A 122 -0.61 16.79 -1.60
N LYS A 123 0.17 16.07 -2.42
CA LYS A 123 0.22 16.24 -3.88
C LYS A 123 -0.42 15.08 -4.63
N ASN A 124 -0.01 13.84 -4.31
CA ASN A 124 -0.44 12.65 -5.03
C ASN A 124 -0.58 11.45 -4.07
N SER A 125 -1.62 10.64 -4.28
CA SER A 125 -1.98 9.59 -3.32
C SER A 125 -1.00 8.44 -3.24
N ILE A 126 -0.96 7.83 -2.06
CA ILE A 126 -0.22 6.60 -1.78
C ILE A 126 -1.21 5.57 -1.25
N ALA A 127 -1.14 4.35 -1.76
CA ALA A 127 -1.80 3.22 -1.14
C ALA A 127 -0.76 2.22 -0.66
N ILE A 128 -0.86 1.79 0.59
CA ILE A 128 0.04 0.81 1.18
C ILE A 128 -0.72 -0.46 1.54
N ALA A 129 -0.03 -1.59 1.53
CA ALA A 129 -0.47 -2.82 2.16
C ALA A 129 0.60 -3.32 3.13
N SER A 130 0.20 -3.62 4.36
CA SER A 130 1.09 -4.08 5.42
C SER A 130 0.50 -5.24 6.20
N ASN A 131 1.38 -6.17 6.59
CA ASN A 131 1.04 -7.31 7.43
C ASN A 131 1.16 -6.99 8.93
N GLU A 132 1.77 -5.86 9.26
CA GLU A 132 1.91 -5.39 10.63
C GLU A 132 1.02 -4.16 10.86
N SER A 133 0.50 -4.04 12.07
CA SER A 133 -0.11 -2.78 12.52
C SER A 133 0.95 -1.67 12.61
N PHE A 134 0.51 -0.41 12.65
CA PHE A 134 1.43 0.73 12.76
C PHE A 134 2.33 0.67 14.00
N SER A 135 1.92 0.00 15.08
CA SER A 135 2.79 -0.21 16.25
C SER A 135 3.94 -1.18 15.95
N GLY A 136 3.74 -2.14 15.05
CA GLY A 136 4.77 -3.10 14.61
C GLY A 136 5.84 -2.47 13.73
N TRP A 137 5.51 -1.39 13.03
CA TRP A 137 6.41 -0.71 12.09
C TRP A 137 7.70 -0.18 12.71
N THR A 138 7.79 -0.06 14.04
CA THR A 138 9.03 0.24 14.76
C THR A 138 10.13 -0.81 14.54
N LYS A 139 9.78 -2.05 14.15
CA LYS A 139 10.73 -3.08 13.72
C LYS A 139 11.27 -2.81 12.32
N THR A 140 10.43 -2.32 11.43
CA THR A 140 10.76 -2.01 10.03
C THR A 140 11.53 -0.70 9.91
N PHE A 141 11.10 0.31 10.66
CA PHE A 141 11.67 1.64 10.72
C PHE A 141 12.39 1.80 12.06
N THR A 142 13.68 1.44 12.07
CA THR A 142 14.50 1.37 13.28
C THR A 142 14.72 2.71 14.00
N ASP A 143 14.47 3.85 13.33
CA ASP A 143 14.38 5.16 13.97
C ASP A 143 12.92 5.45 14.39
N PRO A 144 12.61 5.51 15.70
CA PRO A 144 11.25 5.74 16.18
C PRO A 144 10.65 7.08 15.75
N ARG A 145 11.48 8.13 15.59
CA ARG A 145 11.01 9.45 15.15
C ARG A 145 10.61 9.41 13.68
N LEU A 146 11.42 8.74 12.86
CA LEU A 146 11.11 8.52 11.45
C LEU A 146 9.84 7.68 11.28
N CYS A 147 9.72 6.59 12.05
CA CYS A 147 8.53 5.75 12.05
C CYS A 147 7.26 6.55 12.37
N ALA A 148 7.28 7.35 13.46
CA ALA A 148 6.15 8.19 13.84
C ALA A 148 5.79 9.20 12.73
N ALA A 149 6.79 9.83 12.13
CA ALA A 149 6.61 10.78 11.04
C ALA A 149 6.01 10.15 9.77
N ILE A 150 6.33 8.89 9.49
CA ILE A 150 5.76 8.11 8.38
C ILE A 150 4.30 7.75 8.66
N VAL A 151 4.02 7.23 9.86
CA VAL A 151 2.66 6.84 10.26
C VAL A 151 1.73 8.04 10.25
N ASP A 152 2.16 9.17 10.80
CA ASP A 152 1.39 10.42 10.80
C ASP A 152 0.96 10.82 9.37
N ARG A 153 1.91 10.85 8.43
CA ARG A 153 1.64 11.17 7.02
C ARG A 153 0.70 10.19 6.31
N LEU A 154 0.83 8.91 6.61
CA LEU A 154 0.03 7.86 5.96
C LEU A 154 -1.38 7.74 6.53
N THR A 155 -1.63 8.35 7.69
CA THR A 155 -2.94 8.30 8.37
C THR A 155 -3.68 9.63 8.34
N PHE A 156 -2.98 10.76 8.20
CA PHE A 156 -3.58 12.08 8.09
C PHE A 156 -4.47 12.19 6.84
N ASN A 157 -5.76 12.50 7.04
CA ASN A 157 -6.79 12.55 5.99
C ASN A 157 -6.91 11.27 5.13
N GLY A 158 -6.36 10.16 5.62
CA GLY A 158 -6.31 8.88 4.93
C GLY A 158 -7.46 7.94 5.30
N ALA A 159 -7.63 6.90 4.49
CA ALA A 159 -8.46 5.76 4.82
C ALA A 159 -7.59 4.61 5.35
N ILE A 160 -8.02 3.96 6.44
CA ILE A 160 -7.41 2.73 6.95
C ILE A 160 -8.45 1.62 6.82
N ILE A 161 -8.08 0.52 6.17
CA ILE A 161 -8.91 -0.68 6.03
C ILE A 161 -8.19 -1.85 6.69
N GLU A 162 -8.79 -2.35 7.75
CA GLU A 162 -8.40 -3.60 8.38
C GLU A 162 -9.07 -4.77 7.65
N THR A 163 -8.24 -5.67 7.12
CA THR A 163 -8.66 -6.86 6.35
C THR A 163 -8.86 -8.08 7.23
N GLY A 164 -8.62 -7.97 8.54
CA GLY A 164 -8.78 -9.04 9.50
C GLY A 164 -7.62 -10.03 9.52
N THR A 165 -7.92 -11.24 9.99
CA THR A 165 -6.94 -12.33 10.22
C THR A 165 -7.20 -13.57 9.35
N ASP A 166 -8.39 -13.69 8.77
CA ASP A 166 -8.81 -14.90 8.06
C ASP A 166 -8.19 -14.95 6.65
N SER A 167 -7.37 -15.99 6.44
CA SER A 167 -6.66 -16.17 5.17
C SER A 167 -7.57 -16.80 4.10
N TYR A 168 -7.90 -16.02 3.06
CA TYR A 168 -8.59 -16.51 1.86
C TYR A 168 -7.79 -17.60 1.15
N ARG A 169 -6.46 -17.51 1.17
CA ARG A 169 -5.57 -18.48 0.52
C ARG A 169 -5.68 -19.85 1.20
N LEU A 170 -5.65 -19.87 2.55
CA LEU A 170 -5.78 -21.11 3.32
C LEU A 170 -7.17 -21.72 3.15
N ALA A 171 -8.23 -20.90 3.28
CA ALA A 171 -9.60 -21.36 3.10
C ALA A 171 -9.84 -21.99 1.72
N HIS A 172 -9.28 -21.40 0.65
CA HIS A 172 -9.35 -21.94 -0.70
C HIS A 172 -8.67 -23.31 -0.81
N THR A 173 -7.46 -23.48 -0.27
CA THR A 173 -6.75 -24.76 -0.28
C THR A 173 -7.50 -25.85 0.49
N ILE A 174 -8.02 -25.54 1.69
CA ILE A 174 -8.81 -26.47 2.50
C ILE A 174 -10.07 -26.90 1.73
N ALA A 175 -10.77 -25.97 1.09
CA ALA A 175 -11.97 -26.27 0.30
C ALA A 175 -11.68 -27.17 -0.90
N GLN A 176 -10.52 -27.02 -1.56
CA GLN A 176 -10.10 -27.89 -2.66
C GLN A 176 -9.75 -29.31 -2.18
N GLN A 177 -9.12 -29.45 -1.02
CA GLN A 177 -8.79 -30.76 -0.44
C GLN A 177 -10.02 -31.51 0.07
N ALA A 178 -11.03 -30.81 0.59
CA ALA A 178 -12.28 -31.42 1.02
C ALA A 178 -13.17 -31.90 -0.15
N ALA A 179 -12.87 -31.46 -1.38
CA ALA A 179 -13.59 -31.82 -2.60
C ALA A 179 -12.90 -32.92 -3.43
N SER A 180 -11.73 -33.40 -2.99
CA SER A 180 -10.95 -34.50 -3.59
C SER A 180 -11.04 -35.76 -2.76
#